data_AF-A0A197JWY3-F1
#
_entry.id   AF-A0A197JWY3-F1
#
_cell.length_a   1.000
_cell.length_b   1.000
_cell.length_c   1.000
_cell.angle_alpha   90.00
_cell.angle_beta   90.00
_cell.angle_gamma   90.00
#
_symmetry.space_group_name_H-M   'P 1'
#
loop_
_entity.id
_entity.type
_entity.pdbx_description
1 polymer ?
#
loop_
_entity_poly.entity_id
_entity_poly.type
_entity_poly.pdbx_seq_one_letter_code
_entity_poly.pdbx_strand_id
1 'polypeptide(L)'
;MDSKISWLKSPMIDTAEKTSLFGLPVIGFDRLNDGTAEMRHSLFGYIPLVNVSGLDLFQSAVGRLVSELVFVPAAALDPSVTWQPINDRTVIAAVAHAGQTHDVQLTKNPPGALASVTVPRWAKIGK
;
A
#
# COMPACT_ATOMS: atom_id res chain seq x y z
N MET A 1 25.85 -10.24 4.00
CA MET A 1 25.16 -9.69 2.81
C MET A 1 23.99 -8.89 3.34
N ASP A 2 24.22 -7.59 3.46
CA ASP A 2 23.41 -6.66 4.25
C ASP A 2 22.10 -6.28 3.54
N SER A 3 21.04 -6.23 4.32
CA SER A 3 19.66 -5.96 3.91
C SER A 3 19.50 -4.58 3.27
N LYS A 4 19.36 -4.54 1.94
CA LYS A 4 19.18 -3.31 1.15
C LYS A 4 17.73 -2.86 0.93
N ILE A 5 16.74 -3.50 1.56
CA ILE A 5 15.32 -3.10 1.47
C ILE A 5 14.79 -2.80 2.88
N SER A 6 15.32 -1.74 3.50
CA SER A 6 14.97 -1.34 4.88
C SER A 6 13.54 -0.81 5.04
N TRP A 7 12.89 -0.38 3.95
CA TRP A 7 11.54 0.21 3.98
C TRP A 7 10.42 -0.79 4.33
N LEU A 8 10.68 -2.10 4.29
CA LEU A 8 9.71 -3.13 4.68
C LEU A 8 9.60 -3.32 6.19
N LYS A 9 10.64 -2.93 6.95
CA LYS A 9 10.74 -3.23 8.39
C LYS A 9 10.12 -2.16 9.29
N SER A 10 10.17 -0.90 8.87
CA SER A 10 9.53 0.26 9.53
C SER A 10 9.33 1.41 8.54
N PRO A 11 8.32 1.37 7.66
CA PRO A 11 8.01 2.50 6.80
C PRO A 11 7.38 3.59 7.68
N MET A 12 8.10 4.69 7.89
CA MET A 12 7.46 5.99 8.02
C MET A 12 7.38 6.58 6.62
N ILE A 13 6.26 6.37 5.94
CA ILE A 13 5.96 7.08 4.70
C ILE A 13 5.16 8.28 5.13
N ASP A 14 5.74 9.48 5.03
CA ASP A 14 5.04 10.75 5.20
C ASP A 14 5.07 11.46 3.85
N THR A 15 3.95 11.44 3.15
CA THR A 15 3.84 12.09 1.84
C THR A 15 3.06 13.38 2.04
N ALA A 16 3.77 14.51 2.04
CA ALA A 16 3.12 15.81 1.94
C ALA A 16 2.61 16.01 0.51
N GLU A 17 1.33 16.30 0.38
CA GLU A 17 0.64 16.40 -0.90
C GLU A 17 0.02 17.77 -1.08
N LYS A 18 0.18 18.30 -2.29
CA LYS A 18 -0.55 19.47 -2.76
C LYS A 18 -1.27 19.07 -4.04
N THR A 19 -2.60 19.04 -3.97
CA THR A 19 -3.47 18.76 -5.11
C THR A 19 -4.51 19.88 -5.26
N SER A 20 -5.45 19.74 -6.18
CA SER A 20 -6.56 20.67 -6.30
C SER A 20 -7.87 19.94 -6.57
N LEU A 21 -8.95 20.42 -5.96
CA LEU A 21 -10.31 19.96 -6.17
C LEU A 21 -11.13 21.13 -6.71
N PHE A 22 -11.67 21.01 -7.93
CA PHE A 22 -12.38 22.10 -8.62
C PHE A 22 -11.57 23.41 -8.71
N GLY A 23 -10.24 23.32 -8.88
CA GLY A 23 -9.33 24.47 -8.94
C GLY A 23 -8.96 25.07 -7.58
N LEU A 24 -9.50 24.54 -6.49
CA LEU A 24 -9.19 24.97 -5.13
C LEU A 24 -8.06 24.09 -4.57
N PRO A 25 -6.99 24.68 -4.00
CA PRO A 25 -5.85 23.92 -3.48
C PRO A 25 -6.28 23.06 -2.30
N VAL A 26 -5.85 21.80 -2.31
CA VAL A 26 -5.97 20.86 -1.21
C VAL A 26 -4.54 20.53 -0.77
N ILE A 27 -4.28 20.72 0.52
CA ILE A 27 -2.97 20.48 1.13
C ILE A 27 -3.18 19.43 2.21
N GLY A 28 -2.31 18.42 2.24
CA GLY A 28 -2.47 17.34 3.18
C GLY A 28 -1.27 16.44 3.25
N PHE A 29 -1.44 15.34 3.97
CA PHE A 29 -0.49 14.25 3.97
C PHE A 29 -1.18 12.91 4.23
N ASP A 30 -0.52 11.88 3.74
CA ASP A 30 -0.78 10.49 4.08
C ASP A 30 0.43 9.97 4.87
N ARG A 31 0.16 9.37 6.03
CA ARG A 31 1.18 8.77 6.88
C ARG A 31 0.90 7.29 7.12
N LEU A 32 1.89 6.45 6.85
CA LEU A 32 1.93 5.06 7.28
C LEU A 32 3.11 4.90 8.26
N ASN A 33 2.85 4.28 9.40
CA ASN A 33 3.82 3.91 10.44
C ASN A 33 3.60 2.44 10.83
N ASP A 34 4.50 1.87 11.63
CA ASP A 34 4.35 0.51 12.17
C ASP A 34 3.04 0.36 12.97
N GLY A 35 2.05 -0.30 12.35
CA GLY A 35 0.75 -0.61 12.94
C GLY A 35 -0.30 0.52 12.90
N THR A 36 0.00 1.69 12.33
CA THR A 36 -0.95 2.81 12.26
C THR A 36 -0.87 3.56 10.93
N ALA A 37 -1.98 4.15 10.49
CA ALA A 37 -2.00 5.08 9.37
C ALA A 37 -2.90 6.27 9.66
N GLU A 38 -2.56 7.41 9.07
CA GLU A 38 -3.32 8.66 9.13
C GLU A 38 -3.39 9.30 7.75
N MET A 39 -4.51 9.94 7.44
CA MET A 39 -4.69 10.75 6.24
C MET A 39 -5.38 12.05 6.63
N ARG A 40 -4.72 13.17 6.35
CA ARG A 40 -5.21 14.51 6.68
C ARG A 40 -5.10 15.43 5.48
N HIS A 41 -6.22 15.93 4.99
CA HIS A 41 -6.27 16.87 3.86
C HIS A 41 -7.22 18.01 4.16
N SER A 42 -6.82 19.23 3.82
CA SER A 42 -7.61 20.43 3.99
C SER A 42 -7.62 21.31 2.74
N LEU A 43 -8.77 21.93 2.47
CA LEU A 43 -8.92 22.93 1.43
C LEU A 43 -8.25 24.24 1.90
N PHE A 44 -7.43 24.84 1.04
CA PHE A 44 -6.60 26.00 1.32
C PHE A 44 -5.65 25.86 2.52
N GLY A 45 -5.49 24.65 3.07
CA GLY A 45 -4.76 24.44 4.32
C GLY A 45 -5.61 24.61 5.60
N TYR A 46 -6.87 25.05 5.49
CA TYR A 46 -7.68 25.47 6.65
C TYR A 46 -8.97 24.66 6.84
N ILE A 47 -9.69 24.34 5.76
CA ILE A 47 -11.01 23.68 5.86
C ILE A 47 -10.79 22.17 5.77
N PRO A 48 -11.00 21.39 6.84
CA PRO A 48 -10.72 19.95 6.81
C PRO A 48 -11.67 19.24 5.83
N LEU A 49 -11.09 18.50 4.88
CA LEU A 49 -11.81 17.64 3.93
C LEU A 49 -11.72 16.18 4.35
N VAL A 50 -10.52 15.77 4.77
CA VAL A 50 -10.23 14.41 5.21
C VAL A 50 -9.47 14.49 6.51
N ASN A 51 -9.92 13.73 7.51
CA ASN A 51 -9.21 13.51 8.75
C ASN A 51 -9.58 12.12 9.25
N VAL A 52 -8.83 11.12 8.81
CA VAL A 52 -9.11 9.71 9.11
C VAL A 52 -7.85 9.00 9.59
N SER A 53 -8.06 8.07 10.50
CA SER A 53 -7.03 7.15 11.01
C SER A 53 -7.70 5.84 11.42
N GLY A 54 -6.91 4.81 11.65
CA GLY A 54 -7.38 3.53 12.18
C GLY A 54 -7.01 2.33 11.32
N LEU A 55 -7.53 1.16 11.71
CA LEU A 55 -7.10 -0.13 11.18
C LEU A 55 -7.43 -0.29 9.68
N ASP A 56 -8.62 0.11 9.24
CA ASP A 56 -9.01 -0.01 7.83
C ASP A 56 -8.12 0.86 6.91
N LEU A 57 -7.74 2.05 7.39
CA LEU A 57 -6.80 2.92 6.68
C LEU A 57 -5.41 2.29 6.67
N PHE A 58 -4.96 1.75 7.80
CA PHE A 58 -3.68 1.05 7.90
C PHE A 58 -3.61 -0.13 6.93
N GLN A 59 -4.62 -1.01 6.92
CA GLN A 59 -4.68 -2.14 6.00
C GLN A 59 -4.71 -1.69 4.54
N SER A 60 -5.39 -0.58 4.23
CA SER A 60 -5.41 -0.02 2.87
C SER A 60 -4.07 0.57 2.45
N ALA A 61 -3.41 1.31 3.34
CA ALA A 61 -2.10 1.90 3.08
C ALA A 61 -1.03 0.80 2.92
N VAL A 62 -1.03 -0.21 3.79
CA VAL A 62 -0.15 -1.38 3.65
C VAL A 62 -0.48 -2.15 2.38
N GLY A 63 -1.76 -2.37 2.07
CA GLY A 63 -2.22 -3.01 0.83
C GLY A 63 -1.65 -2.34 -0.41
N ARG A 64 -1.64 -1.00 -0.44
CA ARG A 64 -0.99 -0.22 -1.51
C ARG A 64 0.52 -0.48 -1.51
N LEU A 65 1.19 -0.30 -0.38
CA LEU A 65 2.64 -0.49 -0.25
C LEU A 65 3.07 -1.88 -0.75
N VAL A 66 2.41 -2.94 -0.30
CA VAL A 66 2.76 -4.31 -0.72
C VAL A 66 2.44 -4.53 -2.20
N SER A 67 1.39 -3.93 -2.74
CA SER A 67 1.07 -4.05 -4.18
C SER A 67 2.15 -3.44 -5.10
N GLU A 68 2.94 -2.48 -4.60
CA GLU A 68 4.04 -1.87 -5.36
C GLU A 68 5.23 -2.83 -5.57
N LEU A 69 5.22 -4.03 -4.97
CA LEU A 69 6.22 -5.08 -5.20
C LEU A 69 6.44 -5.39 -6.69
N VAL A 70 5.40 -5.21 -7.52
CA VAL A 70 5.46 -5.47 -8.97
C VAL A 70 6.29 -4.44 -9.73
N PHE A 71 6.47 -3.24 -9.17
CA PHE A 71 7.29 -2.18 -9.75
C PHE A 71 8.76 -2.29 -9.31
N VAL A 72 9.03 -3.04 -8.24
CA VAL A 72 10.37 -3.24 -7.69
C VAL A 72 10.65 -4.74 -7.60
N PRO A 73 11.09 -5.39 -8.69
CA PRO A 73 11.25 -6.85 -8.73
C PRO A 73 12.15 -7.42 -7.64
N ALA A 74 13.12 -6.65 -7.13
CA ALA A 74 13.96 -7.07 -6.01
C ALA A 74 13.16 -7.26 -4.70
N ALA A 75 12.06 -6.52 -4.49
CA ALA A 75 11.19 -6.66 -3.32
C ALA A 75 10.45 -8.01 -3.31
N ALA A 76 10.19 -8.61 -4.48
CA ALA A 76 9.60 -9.94 -4.60
C ALA A 76 10.47 -11.06 -4.01
N LEU A 77 11.77 -10.79 -3.80
CA LEU A 77 12.75 -11.73 -3.25
C LEU A 77 13.03 -11.48 -1.75
N ASP A 78 12.37 -10.50 -1.13
CA ASP A 78 12.58 -10.21 0.28
C ASP A 78 12.07 -11.37 1.17
N PRO A 79 12.75 -11.73 2.28
CA PRO A 79 12.33 -12.81 3.17
C PRO A 79 10.94 -12.62 3.81
N SER A 80 10.40 -11.40 3.81
CA SER A 80 9.03 -11.13 4.24
C SER A 80 7.96 -11.60 3.26
N VAL A 81 8.34 -11.99 2.04
CA VAL A 81 7.42 -12.45 0.99
C VAL A 81 7.42 -13.97 0.91
N THR A 82 6.25 -14.57 1.10
CA THR A 82 6.02 -16.01 0.90
C THR A 82 5.10 -16.23 -0.29
N TRP A 83 5.53 -17.06 -1.23
CA TRP A 83 4.80 -17.32 -2.48
C TRP A 83 3.96 -18.59 -2.39
N GLN A 84 2.67 -18.47 -2.74
CA GLN A 84 1.71 -19.57 -2.70
C GLN A 84 1.04 -19.73 -4.08
N PRO A 85 1.33 -20.81 -4.83
CA PRO A 85 0.69 -21.04 -6.11
C PRO A 85 -0.79 -21.42 -5.91
N ILE A 86 -1.68 -20.79 -6.66
CA ILE A 86 -3.12 -21.11 -6.68
C ILE A 86 -3.45 -21.98 -7.89
N ASN A 87 -2.89 -21.64 -9.05
CA ASN A 87 -2.96 -22.42 -10.29
C ASN A 87 -1.87 -21.93 -11.27
N ASP A 88 -1.83 -22.49 -12.48
CA ASP A 88 -0.84 -22.17 -13.51
C ASP A 88 -0.74 -20.69 -13.87
N ARG A 89 -1.76 -19.87 -13.57
CA ARG A 89 -1.84 -18.44 -13.91
C ARG A 89 -1.95 -17.52 -12.71
N THR A 90 -2.12 -18.05 -11.50
CA THR A 90 -2.44 -17.26 -10.31
C THR A 90 -1.55 -17.65 -9.16
N VAL A 91 -0.96 -16.66 -8.50
CA VAL A 91 -0.12 -16.83 -7.33
C VAL A 91 -0.49 -15.78 -6.29
N ILE A 92 -0.40 -16.13 -5.01
CA ILE A 92 -0.47 -15.19 -3.91
C ILE A 92 0.94 -14.90 -3.40
N ALA A 93 1.31 -13.64 -3.33
CA ALA A 93 2.41 -13.16 -2.51
C ALA A 93 1.86 -12.77 -1.15
N ALA A 94 2.10 -13.61 -0.14
CA ALA A 94 1.79 -13.29 1.25
C ALA A 94 2.94 -12.49 1.85
N VAL A 95 2.71 -11.21 2.14
CA VAL A 95 3.73 -10.27 2.59
C VAL A 95 3.56 -9.97 4.07
N ALA A 96 4.57 -10.29 4.88
CA ALA A 96 4.59 -9.98 6.30
C ALA A 96 4.98 -8.52 6.52
N HIS A 97 4.12 -7.76 7.20
CA HIS A 97 4.32 -6.35 7.49
C HIS A 97 3.72 -5.98 8.85
N ALA A 98 4.49 -5.30 9.72
CA ALA A 98 4.06 -4.86 11.05
C ALA A 98 3.32 -5.95 11.88
N GLY A 99 3.79 -7.20 11.81
CA GLY A 99 3.18 -8.34 12.52
C GLY A 99 1.90 -8.90 11.89
N GLN A 100 1.45 -8.37 10.75
CA GLN A 100 0.32 -8.87 9.97
C GLN A 100 0.80 -9.46 8.64
N THR A 101 -0.01 -10.33 8.04
CA THR A 101 0.24 -10.87 6.69
C THR A 101 -0.79 -10.28 5.72
N HIS A 102 -0.31 -9.77 4.59
CA HIS A 102 -1.12 -9.15 3.56
C HIS A 102 -0.98 -9.91 2.26
N ASP A 103 -2.11 -10.38 1.72
CA ASP A 103 -2.12 -11.14 0.48
C ASP A 103 -2.21 -10.22 -0.73
N VAL A 104 -1.27 -10.41 -1.66
CA VAL A 104 -1.27 -9.79 -2.99
C VAL A 104 -1.47 -10.88 -4.02
N GLN A 105 -2.63 -10.91 -4.67
CA GLN A 105 -2.89 -11.85 -5.74
C GLN A 105 -2.35 -11.30 -7.07
N LEU A 106 -1.48 -12.07 -7.71
CA LEU A 106 -0.97 -11.77 -9.04
C LEU A 106 -1.55 -12.77 -10.03
N THR A 107 -1.97 -12.27 -11.19
CA THR A 107 -2.30 -13.12 -12.33
C THR A 107 -1.33 -12.88 -13.47
N LYS A 108 -1.00 -13.92 -14.23
CA LYS A 108 -0.16 -13.83 -15.43
C LYS A 108 -0.92 -14.31 -16.67
N ASN A 109 -0.61 -13.67 -17.79
CA ASN A 109 -1.04 -14.13 -19.10
C ASN A 109 -0.25 -15.37 -19.54
N PRO A 110 -0.71 -16.14 -20.54
CA PRO A 110 0.01 -17.31 -21.07
C PRO A 110 1.51 -17.09 -21.39
N PRO A 111 1.95 -15.92 -21.91
CA PRO A 111 3.37 -15.65 -22.14
C PRO A 111 4.19 -15.43 -20.86
N GLY A 112 3.58 -15.48 -19.68
CA GLY A 112 4.21 -15.21 -18.39
C GLY A 112 4.17 -13.75 -17.93
N ALA A 113 3.70 -12.84 -18.77
CA ALA A 113 3.58 -11.42 -18.41
C ALA A 113 2.53 -11.20 -17.30
N LEU A 114 2.84 -10.33 -16.34
CA LEU A 114 1.89 -9.89 -15.31
C LEU A 114 0.65 -9.28 -15.97
N ALA A 115 -0.52 -9.78 -15.59
CA ALA A 115 -1.81 -9.37 -16.13
C ALA A 115 -2.62 -8.53 -15.13
N SER A 116 -2.59 -8.89 -13.84
CA SER A 116 -3.26 -8.13 -12.79
C SER A 116 -2.57 -8.25 -11.44
N VAL A 117 -2.79 -7.24 -10.60
CA VAL A 117 -2.45 -7.20 -9.18
C VAL A 117 -3.72 -6.87 -8.42
N THR A 118 -4.07 -7.70 -7.45
CA THR A 118 -5.29 -7.53 -6.67
C THR A 118 -4.96 -7.64 -5.19
N VAL A 119 -5.46 -6.67 -4.42
CA VAL A 119 -5.45 -6.67 -2.95
C VAL A 119 -6.87 -6.41 -2.46
N PRO A 120 -7.25 -6.90 -1.26
CA PRO A 120 -8.52 -6.52 -0.64
C PRO A 120 -8.61 -5.01 -0.45
N ARG A 121 -9.84 -4.50 -0.38
CA ARG A 121 -10.11 -3.09 -0.08
C ARG A 121 -10.77 -2.98 1.29
N TRP A 122 -10.18 -2.21 2.18
CA TRP A 122 -10.66 -2.06 3.56
C TRP A 122 -11.29 -0.68 3.82
N ALA A 123 -10.60 0.40 3.48
CA ALA A 123 -11.07 1.74 3.76
C ALA A 123 -12.31 2.10 2.92
N LYS A 124 -13.39 2.45 3.62
CA LYS A 124 -14.51 3.22 3.07
C LYS A 124 -14.30 4.68 3.40
N ILE A 125 -14.05 5.50 2.38
CA ILE A 125 -14.04 6.96 2.53
C ILE A 125 -15.49 7.43 2.31
N GLY A 126 -16.15 7.86 3.38
CA GLY A 126 -17.54 8.30 3.38
C GLY A 126 -18.53 7.25 3.92
N LYS A 127 -19.61 7.73 4.56
CA LYS A 127 -20.86 6.96 4.70
C LYS A 127 -21.55 6.87 3.35
#